data_AF-A0A432UQD2-F1
#
_entry.id   AF-A0A432UQD2-F1
#
_cell.length_a   1.000
_cell.length_b   1.000
_cell.length_c   1.000
_cell.angle_alpha   90.00
_cell.angle_beta   90.00
_cell.angle_gamma   90.00
#
_symmetry.space_group_name_H-M   'P 1'
#
loop_
_entity.id
_entity.type
_entity.pdbx_description
1 polymer ?
#
loop_
_entity_poly.entity_id
_entity_poly.type
_entity_poly.pdbx_seq_one_letter_code
_entity_poly.pdbx_strand_id
1 'polypeptide(L)' 'MNPLNEIGKLLLFLGIFMVLAGLLLMFLPKIPFVGKLPGDIVIRKGNFTFYFPLATSIILSIILTIIFSIFRR' A
#
# COMPACT_ATOMS: atom_id res chain seq x y z
N MET A 1 -12.58 -29.25 8.78
CA MET A 1 -11.78 -28.05 9.15
C MET A 1 -12.32 -27.53 10.47
N ASN A 2 -11.49 -27.33 11.48
CA ASN A 2 -11.97 -26.85 12.78
C ASN A 2 -12.37 -25.38 12.66
N PRO A 3 -13.61 -24.99 13.00
CA PRO A 3 -14.11 -23.62 12.82
C PRO A 3 -13.27 -22.59 13.60
N LEU A 4 -12.74 -22.99 14.76
CA LEU A 4 -11.80 -22.18 15.57
C LEU A 4 -10.49 -21.88 14.83
N ASN A 5 -10.01 -22.78 13.98
CA ASN A 5 -8.78 -22.59 13.22
C ASN A 5 -8.97 -21.54 12.10
N GLU A 6 -10.12 -21.56 11.42
CA GLU A 6 -10.43 -20.58 10.36
C GLU A 6 -10.66 -19.18 10.94
N ILE A 7 -11.34 -19.10 12.09
CA ILE A 7 -11.49 -17.85 12.84
C ILE A 7 -10.12 -17.34 13.29
N GLY A 8 -9.25 -18.19 13.83
CA GLY A 8 -7.90 -17.82 14.25
C GLY A 8 -7.05 -17.23 13.11
N LYS A 9 -7.08 -17.86 11.92
CA LYS A 9 -6.41 -17.33 10.72
C LYS A 9 -6.96 -15.97 10.29
N LEU A 10 -8.28 -15.80 10.33
CA LEU A 10 -8.94 -14.54 9.96
C LEU A 10 -8.56 -13.41 10.93
N LEU A 11 -8.53 -13.67 12.24
CA LEU A 11 -8.04 -12.70 13.22
C LEU A 11 -6.58 -12.31 12.99
N LEU A 12 -5.73 -13.30 12.69
CA LEU A 12 -4.30 -13.07 12.46
C LEU A 12 -4.09 -12.22 11.20
N PHE A 13 -4.82 -12.50 10.13
CA PHE A 13 -4.79 -11.71 8.89
C PHE A 13 -5.26 -10.26 9.10
N LEU A 14 -6.38 -10.06 9.81
CA LEU A 14 -6.88 -8.73 10.15
C LEU A 14 -5.90 -7.95 11.02
N GLY A 15 -5.29 -8.60 12.01
CA GLY A 15 -4.30 -7.96 12.89
C GLY A 15 -3.09 -7.47 12.10
N ILE A 16 -2.52 -8.31 11.22
CA ILE A 16 -1.41 -7.90 10.35
C ILE A 16 -1.84 -6.74 9.44
N PHE A 17 -3.02 -6.82 8.83
CA PHE A 17 -3.54 -5.76 7.97
C PHE A 17 -3.67 -4.42 8.71
N MET A 18 -4.21 -4.43 9.93
CA MET A 18 -4.35 -3.22 10.76
C MET A 18 -2.99 -2.62 11.14
N VAL A 19 -2.00 -3.46 11.50
CA VAL A 19 -0.64 -2.98 11.79
C VAL A 19 -0.02 -2.34 10.56
N LEU A 20 -0.12 -2.98 9.40
CA LEU A 20 0.41 -2.43 8.15
C LEU A 20 -0.29 -1.11 7.78
N ALA A 21 -1.62 -1.04 7.89
CA ALA A 21 -2.37 0.18 7.63
C ALA A 21 -2.00 1.31 8.61
N GLY A 22 -1.85 1.00 9.89
CA GLY A 22 -1.43 1.94 10.92
C GLY A 22 -0.02 2.48 10.68
N LEU A 23 0.93 1.61 10.32
CA LEU A 23 2.28 2.01 9.91
C LEU A 23 2.22 2.89 8.66
N LEU A 24 1.44 2.51 7.65
CA LEU A 24 1.30 3.27 6.42
C LEU A 24 0.79 4.69 6.72
N LEU A 25 -0.26 4.83 7.53
CA LEU A 25 -0.81 6.14 7.95
C LEU A 25 0.14 6.94 8.84
N MET A 26 0.94 6.29 9.69
CA MET A 26 1.91 6.94 10.57
C MET A 26 3.11 7.51 9.78
N PHE A 27 3.56 6.78 8.75
CA PHE A 27 4.73 7.15 7.96
C PHE A 27 4.39 7.95 6.70
N LEU A 28 3.18 7.84 6.14
CA LEU A 28 2.70 8.64 5.00
C LEU A 28 2.98 10.14 5.15
N PRO A 29 2.60 10.81 6.27
CA PRO A 29 2.81 12.25 6.41
C PRO A 29 4.25 12.62 6.76
N LYS A 30 5.08 11.67 7.19
CA LYS A 30 6.50 11.87 7.52
C LYS A 30 7.44 11.63 6.33
N ILE A 31 6.93 11.07 5.24
CA ILE A 31 7.68 10.92 4.00
C ILE A 31 7.62 12.28 3.26
N PRO A 32 8.73 13.02 3.13
CA PRO A 32 8.76 14.36 2.50
C PRO A 32 8.42 14.37 1.00
N PHE A 33 7.99 13.23 0.45
CA PHE A 33 7.68 12.98 -0.95
C PHE A 33 6.27 12.41 -1.19
N VAL A 34 5.42 12.26 -0.17
CA VAL A 34 4.03 11.82 -0.41
C VAL A 34 3.26 12.97 -1.07
N GLY A 35 3.04 12.83 -2.38
CA GLY A 35 2.53 13.86 -3.28
C GLY A 35 3.57 14.45 -4.26
N LYS A 36 4.86 14.10 -4.12
CA LYS A 36 5.96 14.47 -5.03
C LYS A 36 7.02 13.37 -5.13
N LEU A 37 6.65 12.09 -5.08
CA LEU A 37 7.64 11.03 -5.30
C LEU A 37 8.33 11.29 -6.65
N PRO A 38 9.67 11.26 -6.73
CA PRO A 38 10.36 11.42 -8.00
C PRO A 38 9.84 10.34 -8.96
N GLY A 39 9.05 10.75 -9.96
CA GLY A 39 8.32 9.86 -10.88
C GLY A 39 6.80 10.04 -10.88
N ASP A 40 6.19 10.62 -9.85
CA ASP A 40 4.77 11.01 -9.87
C ASP A 40 4.62 12.32 -10.68
N ILE A 41 3.79 12.28 -11.72
CA ILE A 41 3.60 13.43 -12.62
C ILE A 41 2.52 14.33 -12.01
N VAL A 42 2.93 15.50 -11.53
CA VAL A 42 2.02 16.52 -10.99
C VAL A 42 2.01 17.74 -11.90
N ILE A 43 0.93 17.91 -12.66
CA ILE A 43 0.76 19.07 -13.54
C ILE A 43 -0.17 20.05 -12.83
N ARG A 44 0.36 21.20 -12.41
CA ARG A 44 -0.42 22.32 -11.87
C ARG A 44 -0.53 23.42 -12.92
N LYS A 45 -1.75 23.75 -13.35
CA LYS A 45 -2.04 24.83 -14.29
C LYS A 45 -3.20 25.67 -13.75
N GLY A 46 -2.91 26.81 -13.14
CA GLY A 46 -3.92 27.68 -12.51
C GLY A 46 -4.70 26.94 -11.41
N ASN A 47 -6.03 26.84 -11.56
CA ASN A 47 -6.91 26.08 -10.65
C ASN A 47 -6.96 24.57 -10.93
N PHE A 48 -6.24 24.06 -11.94
CA PHE A 48 -6.22 22.65 -12.29
C PHE A 48 -4.97 21.96 -11.74
N THR A 49 -5.17 20.88 -10.98
CA THR A 49 -4.09 20.01 -10.51
C THR A 49 -4.36 18.59 -10.99
N PHE A 50 -3.52 18.08 -11.90
CA PHE A 50 -3.53 16.69 -12.32
C PHE A 50 -2.42 15.94 -11.60
N TYR A 51 -2.79 14.89 -10.87
CA TYR A 51 -1.88 14.03 -10.13
C TYR A 51 -1.88 12.64 -10.75
N PHE A 52 -0.73 12.19 -11.24
CA PHE A 52 -0.56 10.86 -11.81
C PHE A 52 0.51 10.07 -11.05
N PRO A 53 0.11 9.17 -10.13
CA PRO A 53 1.01 8.48 -9.21
C PRO A 53 1.70 7.28 -9.86
N LEU A 54 2.56 7.52 -10.86
CA LEU A 54 3.25 6.47 -11.62
C LEU A 54 4.24 5.69 -10.76
N ALA A 55 5.04 6.36 -9.92
CA ALA A 55 6.03 5.69 -9.07
C ALA A 55 5.33 4.85 -8.00
N THR A 56 4.26 5.39 -7.42
CA THR A 56 3.47 4.68 -6.41
C THR A 56 2.83 3.41 -6.96
N SER A 57 2.28 3.47 -8.18
CA SER A 57 1.64 2.30 -8.81
C SER A 57 2.65 1.21 -9.21
N ILE A 58 3.87 1.58 -9.63
CA ILE A 58 4.96 0.62 -9.87
C ILE A 58 5.39 -0.07 -8.57
N ILE A 59 5.62 0.70 -7.50
CA ILE A 59 6.01 0.14 -6.20
C ILE A 59 4.94 -0.82 -5.68
N LEU A 60 3.67 -0.40 -5.75
CA LEU A 60 2.54 -1.24 -5.34
C LEU A 60 2.50 -2.54 -6.17
N SER A 61 2.69 -2.47 -7.48
CA SER A 61 2.72 -3.65 -8.36
C SER A 61 3.85 -4.63 -7.99
N ILE A 62 5.05 -4.13 -7.72
CA ILE A 62 6.19 -4.97 -7.28
C ILE A 62 5.88 -5.66 -5.95
N ILE A 63 5.32 -4.93 -4.98
CA ILE A 63 4.95 -5.49 -3.67
C ILE A 63 3.91 -6.60 -3.84
N LEU A 64 2.81 -6.35 -4.58
CA LEU A 64 1.81 -7.38 -4.84
C LEU A 64 2.39 -8.58 -5.57
N THR A 65 3.30 -8.36 -6.52
CA THR A 65 3.96 -9.43 -7.27
C THR A 65 4.80 -10.32 -6.35
N ILE A 66 5.57 -9.71 -5.44
CA ILE A 66 6.37 -10.45 -4.45
C ILE A 66 5.45 -11.25 -3.51
N ILE A 67 4.40 -10.63 -2.99
CA ILE A 67 3.41 -11.29 -2.12
C ILE A 67 2.81 -12.50 -2.85
N PHE A 68 2.24 -12.30 -4.04
CA PHE A 68 1.65 -13.39 -4.81
C PHE A 68 2.67 -14.46 -5.19
N SER A 69 3.91 -14.09 -5.50
CA SER A 69 4.98 -15.05 -5.81
C SER A 69 5.29 -15.95 -4.61
N ILE A 70 5.34 -15.39 -3.40
CA ILE A 70 5.58 -16.14 -2.16
C ILE A 70 4.40 -17.06 -1.82
N PHE A 71 3.15 -16.57 -1.97
CA PHE A 71 1.95 -17.37 -1.71
C PHE A 71 1.63 -18.42 -2.78
N ARG A 72 2.24 -18.32 -3.98
CA ARG A 72 2.05 -19.27 -5.08
C ARG A 72 3.00 -20.49 -4.99
N ARG A 73 3.93 -20.50 -4.05
CA ARG A 73 4.77 -21.65 -3.70
C ARG A 73 4.18 -22.38 -2.50
#